data_AF-A0A2U3KNT7-F1
#
_entry.id   AF-A0A2U3KNT7-F1
#
_cell.length_a   1.000
_cell.length_b   1.000
_cell.length_c   1.000
_cell.angle_alpha   90.00
_cell.angle_beta   90.00
_cell.angle_gamma   90.00
#
_symmetry.space_group_name_H-M   'P 1'
#
loop_
_entity.id
_entity.type
_entity.pdbx_description
1 polymer ?
#
loop_
_entity_poly.entity_id
_entity_poly.type
_entity_poly.pdbx_seq_one_letter_code
_entity_poly.pdbx_strand_id
1 'polypeptide(L)' 'MKSRLGYKGYVIEARLSELKDVFSAEFSIEEHDGSGVTETQFYLPDTFPTRDSAFEAAIKAGRQKIDMGFLRGSAVVSG' A
#
# COMPACT_ATOMS: atom_id res chain seq x y z
N MET A 1 5.67 11.58 -0.93
CA MET A 1 5.35 11.39 -2.37
C MET A 1 4.42 10.20 -2.52
N LYS A 2 3.58 10.11 -3.55
CA LYS A 2 2.67 8.95 -3.71
C LYS A 2 2.46 8.51 -5.15
N SER A 3 2.11 7.23 -5.33
CA SER A 3 1.82 6.59 -6.61
C SER A 3 0.66 5.62 -6.44
N ARG A 4 -0.24 5.53 -7.41
CA ARG A 4 -1.43 4.68 -7.36
C ARG A 4 -1.42 3.68 -8.51
N LEU A 5 -1.81 2.45 -8.22
CA LEU A 5 -1.91 1.37 -9.19
C LEU A 5 -3.20 0.57 -8.98
N GLY A 6 -4.01 0.39 -10.03
CA GLY A 6 -5.11 -0.57 -10.01
C GLY A 6 -4.63 -2.02 -10.14
N TYR A 7 -5.15 -2.93 -9.31
CA TYR A 7 -4.82 -4.35 -9.35
C TYR A 7 -6.00 -5.22 -8.87
N LYS A 8 -6.50 -6.11 -9.74
CA LYS A 8 -7.58 -7.09 -9.43
C LYS A 8 -8.84 -6.48 -8.79
N GLY A 9 -9.21 -5.26 -9.18
CA GLY A 9 -10.38 -4.55 -8.64
C GLY A 9 -10.11 -3.75 -7.36
N TYR A 10 -8.87 -3.73 -6.88
CA TYR A 10 -8.40 -2.86 -5.80
C TYR A 10 -7.53 -1.72 -6.36
N VAL A 11 -7.30 -0.69 -5.56
CA VAL A 11 -6.26 0.31 -5.80
C VAL A 11 -5.18 0.17 -4.73
N ILE A 12 -3.93 0.03 -5.15
CA ILE A 12 -2.76 0.09 -4.27
C ILE A 12 -2.20 1.51 -4.34
N GLU A 13 -2.24 2.26 -3.25
CA GLU A 13 -1.55 3.55 -3.13
C GLU A 13 -0.24 3.34 -2.36
N ALA A 14 0.88 3.47 -3.04
CA ALA A 14 2.20 3.53 -2.41
C ALA A 14 2.49 4.97 -1.98
N ARG A 15 2.95 5.15 -0.74
CA ARG A 15 3.40 6.45 -0.21
C ARG A 15 4.83 6.31 0.30
N LEU A 16 5.65 7.27 -0.07
CA LEU A 16 7.04 7.34 0.33
C LEU A 16 7.29 8.60 1.14
N SER A 17 8.12 8.44 2.17
CA SER A 17 8.67 9.54 2.93
C SER A 17 10.19 9.53 2.79
N GLU A 18 10.73 10.68 2.43
CA GLU A 18 12.18 10.88 2.36
C GLU A 18 12.69 11.10 3.78
N LEU A 19 13.59 10.23 4.20
CA LEU A 19 14.45 10.41 5.37
C LEU A 19 15.81 10.88 4.84
N LYS A 20 16.72 11.33 5.72
CA LYS A 20 18.00 11.98 5.35
C LYS A 20 18.63 11.50 4.04
N ASP A 21 18.93 10.20 3.94
CA ASP A 21 19.59 9.59 2.77
C ASP A 21 18.88 8.31 2.28
N VAL A 22 17.69 8.03 2.81
CA VAL A 22 16.94 6.80 2.54
C VAL A 22 15.44 7.10 2.50
N PHE A 23 14.65 6.21 1.92
CA PHE A 23 13.21 6.32 1.85
C PHE A 23 12.57 5.30 2.77
N SER A 24 11.58 5.73 3.54
CA SER A 24 10.59 4.81 4.11
C SER A 24 9.40 4.69 3.17
N ALA A 25 8.77 3.53 3.17
CA ALA A 25 7.66 3.21 2.30
C ALA A 25 6.49 2.61 3.07
N GLU A 26 5.29 3.01 2.67
CA GLU A 26 4.04 2.44 3.13
C GLU A 26 3.14 2.23 1.90
N PHE A 27 2.15 1.37 2.03
CA PHE A 27 1.13 1.22 1.01
C PHE A 27 -0.24 1.09 1.66
N SER A 28 -1.27 1.57 0.97
CA SER A 28 -2.65 1.24 1.30
C SER A 28 -3.31 0.48 0.17
N ILE A 29 -4.26 -0.38 0.54
CA ILE A 29 -5.15 -1.06 -0.38
C ILE A 29 -6.53 -0.46 -0.19
N GLU A 30 -7.07 0.11 -1.26
CA GLU A 30 -8.44 0.60 -1.32
C GLU A 30 -9.32 -0.43 -2.01
N GLU A 31 -10.43 -0.76 -1.37
CA GLU A 31 -11.55 -1.47 -1.94
C GLU A 31 -12.69 -0.49 -2.21
N HIS A 32 -13.14 -0.43 -3.46
CA HIS A 32 -14.24 0.44 -3.87
C HIS A 32 -15.48 -0.44 -4.04
N ASP A 33 -16.44 -0.29 -3.15
CA ASP A 33 -17.72 -0.97 -3.21
C ASP A 33 -18.87 0.04 -3.36
N GLY A 34 -20.10 -0.45 -3.53
CA GLY A 34 -21.27 0.41 -3.69
C GLY A 34 -21.63 1.26 -2.46
N SER A 35 -20.97 1.04 -1.32
CA SER A 35 -21.17 1.77 -0.06
C SER A 35 -20.08 2.80 0.22
N GLY A 36 -18.93 2.71 -0.46
CA GLY A 36 -17.84 3.67 -0.34
C GLY A 36 -16.47 3.08 -0.65
N VAL A 37 -15.44 3.73 -0.10
CA VAL A 37 -14.05 3.27 -0.21
C VAL A 37 -13.59 2.79 1.16
N THR A 38 -13.20 1.52 1.25
CA THR A 38 -12.52 0.98 2.41
C THR A 38 -11.02 1.00 2.14
N GLU A 39 -10.27 1.80 2.89
CA GLU A 39 -8.81 1.87 2.80
C GLU A 39 -8.16 1.13 3.98
N THR A 40 -7.19 0.27 3.71
CA THR A 40 -6.37 -0.36 4.74
C THR A 40 -4.89 -0.07 4.50
N GLN A 41 -4.24 0.55 5.49
CA GLN A 41 -2.84 0.99 5.41
C GLN A 41 -1.87 -0.04 6.00
N PHE A 42 -0.70 -0.15 5.39
CA PHE A 42 0.39 -1.05 5.76
C PHE A 42 1.74 -0.34 5.68
N TYR A 43 2.61 -0.61 6.65
CA TYR A 43 3.97 -0.10 6.67
C TYR A 43 4.95 -1.17 6.20
N LEU A 44 5.97 -0.77 5.43
CA LEU A 44 7.11 -1.63 5.15
C LEU A 44 8.17 -1.44 6.23
N PRO A 45 8.71 -2.54 6.81
CA PRO A 45 9.72 -2.44 7.87
C PRO A 45 11.09 -1.97 7.34
N ASP A 46 11.33 -2.13 6.04
CA ASP A 46 12.60 -1.81 5.41
C ASP A 46 12.71 -0.32 5.02
N THR A 47 13.95 0.16 4.97
CA THR A 47 14.30 1.44 4.33
C THR A 47 14.98 1.18 2.99
N PHE A 48 14.79 2.12 2.07
CA PHE A 48 15.16 1.94 0.67
C PHE A 48 16.16 3.01 0.23
N PRO A 49 17.22 2.66 -0.52
CA PRO A 49 18.23 3.63 -0.93
C PRO A 49 17.75 4.57 -2.05
N THR A 50 16.70 4.19 -2.78
CA THR A 50 16.17 5.00 -3.89
C THR A 50 14.65 5.06 -3.87
N ARG A 51 14.13 6.17 -4.37
CA ARG A 51 12.69 6.38 -4.56
C ARG A 51 12.04 5.25 -5.36
N ASP A 52 12.65 4.84 -6.48
CA ASP A 52 12.09 3.80 -7.35
C ASP A 52 12.04 2.44 -6.64
N SER A 53 13.11 2.05 -5.93
CA SER A 53 13.11 0.81 -5.15
C SER A 53 12.03 0.78 -4.06
N ALA A 54 11.77 1.92 -3.42
CA ALA A 54 10.76 2.05 -2.40
C ALA A 54 9.34 1.93 -2.98
N PHE A 55 9.08 2.57 -4.13
CA PHE A 55 7.81 2.44 -4.83
C PHE A 55 7.56 1.02 -5.33
N GLU A 56 8.56 0.39 -5.95
CA GLU A 56 8.45 -0.99 -6.41
C GLU A 56 8.17 -1.95 -5.26
N ALA A 57 8.85 -1.78 -4.12
CA ALA A 57 8.62 -2.60 -2.93
C ALA A 57 7.19 -2.43 -2.39
N ALA A 58 6.71 -1.20 -2.25
CA ALA A 58 5.35 -0.90 -1.78
C ALA A 58 4.28 -1.50 -2.69
N ILE A 59 4.41 -1.34 -4.01
CA ILE A 59 3.48 -1.90 -4.99
C ILE A 59 3.53 -3.42 -4.99
N LYS A 60 4.73 -4.02 -4.94
CA LYS A 60 4.91 -5.47 -4.89
C LYS A 60 4.28 -6.06 -3.64
N ALA A 61 4.49 -5.45 -2.48
CA ALA A 61 3.90 -5.88 -1.22
C ALA A 61 2.36 -5.79 -1.27
N GLY A 62 1.81 -4.70 -1.81
CA GLY A 62 0.36 -4.56 -2.02
C GLY A 62 -0.22 -5.67 -2.91
N ARG A 63 0.43 -5.98 -4.03
CA ARG A 63 0.02 -7.08 -4.92
C ARG A 63 0.07 -8.43 -4.20
N GLN A 64 1.17 -8.72 -3.50
CA GLN A 64 1.32 -9.95 -2.72
C GLN A 64 0.23 -10.08 -1.66
N LYS A 65 -0.12 -8.99 -0.97
CA LYS A 65 -1.19 -8.99 0.03
C LYS A 65 -2.53 -9.36 -0.61
N ILE A 66 -2.87 -8.75 -1.74
CA ILE A 66 -4.10 -9.06 -2.51
C ILE A 66 -4.08 -10.51 -2.99
N ASP A 67 -2.95 -10.99 -3.52
CA ASP A 67 -2.81 -12.35 -4.05
C ASP A 67 -2.88 -13.43 -2.95
N MET A 68 -2.46 -13.11 -1.72
CA MET A 68 -2.62 -13.98 -0.55
C MET A 68 -4.06 -14.01 0.00
N GLY A 69 -5.01 -13.33 -0.67
CA GLY A 69 -6.39 -13.27 -0.23
C GLY A 69 -6.61 -12.22 0.84
N PHE A 70 -6.02 -11.02 0.67
CA PHE A 70 -6.36 -9.83 1.45
C PHE A 70 -7.87 -9.83 1.69
N LEU A 71 -8.26 -10.02 2.94
CA LEU A 71 -9.63 -10.29 3.33
C LEU A 71 -10.48 -9.09 2.94
N ARG A 72 -11.20 -9.26 1.85
CA ARG A 72 -12.27 -8.39 1.37
C ARG A 72 -13.25 -8.18 2.52
N GLY A 73 -13.06 -7.12 3.31
CA GLY A 73 -13.88 -6.81 4.48
C GLY A 73 -13.32 -7.05 5.90
N SER A 74 -12.03 -7.30 6.13
CA SER A 74 -11.49 -7.16 7.50
C SER A 74 -11.09 -5.72 7.78
N ALA A 75 -12.12 -4.92 8.06
CA ALA A 75 -11.98 -3.64 8.72
C ALA A 75 -11.12 -3.81 9.97
N VAL A 76 -9.91 -3.24 9.97
CA VAL A 76 -9.33 -2.75 11.21
C VAL A 76 -10.10 -1.49 11.58
N VAL A 77 -11.26 -1.68 12.21
CA VAL A 77 -11.87 -0.65 13.04
C VAL A 77 -10.91 -0.45 14.21
N SER A 78 -10.16 0.64 14.15
CA SER A 78 -9.46 1.16 15.30
C SER A 78 -10.51 1.67 16.30
N GLY A 79 -10.63 0.97 17.43
CA GLY A 79 -11.29 1.46 18.64
C GLY A 79 -10.24 1.71 19.72
#